data_AF-A0A7W1LK79-F1
#
_entry.id   AF-A0A7W1LK79-F1
#
_cell.length_a   1.000
_cell.length_b   1.000
_cell.length_c   1.000
_cell.angle_alpha   90.00
_cell.angle_beta   90.00
_cell.angle_gamma   90.00
#
_symmetry.space_group_name_H-M   'P 1'
#
loop_
_entity.id
_entity.type
_entity.pdbx_description
1 polymer ?
#
loop_
_entity_poly.entity_id
_entity_poly.type
_entity_poly.pdbx_seq_one_letter_code
_entity_poly.pdbx_strand_id
1 'polypeptide(L)' 'QPVKVTVAVAGVDGEKDRGPVEATSILGLMTLGAKHGEEVVLSAEGEGADVALDALAALVSRDLDAE' A
#
# COMPACT_ATOMS: atom_id res chain seq x y z
N GLN A 1 -13.82 -15.08 -2.71
CA GLN A 1 -12.43 -15.28 -2.22
C GLN A 1 -11.98 -13.93 -1.65
N PRO A 2 -11.23 -13.84 -0.54
CA PRO A 2 -10.77 -12.54 -0.05
C PRO A 2 -9.88 -11.86 -1.11
N VAL A 3 -10.09 -10.55 -1.33
CA VAL A 3 -9.28 -9.75 -2.26
C VAL A 3 -7.84 -9.75 -1.78
N LYS A 4 -6.90 -10.06 -2.66
CA LYS A 4 -5.48 -10.00 -2.36
C LYS A 4 -4.98 -8.59 -2.63
N VAL A 5 -4.38 -7.95 -1.64
CA VAL A 5 -3.85 -6.57 -1.77
C VAL A 5 -2.38 -6.55 -1.39
N THR A 6 -1.57 -5.88 -2.21
CA THR A 6 -0.14 -5.69 -1.98
C THR A 6 0.24 -4.21 -2.01
N VAL A 7 1.34 -3.88 -1.33
CA VAL A 7 1.88 -2.54 -1.20
C VAL A 7 3.35 -2.55 -1.62
N ALA A 8 3.75 -1.57 -2.43
CA ALA A 8 5.15 -1.31 -2.78
C ALA A 8 5.47 0.18 -2.62
N VAL A 9 6.72 0.52 -2.32
CA VAL A 9 7.21 1.90 -2.39
C VAL A 9 7.91 2.09 -3.73
N ALA A 10 7.50 3.10 -4.48
CA ALA A 10 8.13 3.44 -5.76
C ALA A 10 9.53 4.00 -5.52
N GLY A 11 10.51 3.51 -6.27
CA GLY A 11 11.85 4.06 -6.29
C GLY A 11 11.86 5.43 -6.97
N VAL A 12 12.57 6.39 -6.38
CA VAL A 12 12.80 7.72 -6.99
C VAL A 12 14.24 7.82 -7.48
N ASP A 13 14.50 8.68 -8.48
CA ASP A 13 15.85 9.01 -8.95
C ASP A 13 16.77 7.81 -9.30
N GLY A 14 16.18 6.75 -9.87
CA GLY A 14 16.90 5.54 -10.29
C GLY A 14 17.08 4.49 -9.19
N GLU A 15 16.50 4.71 -8.01
CA GLU A 15 16.36 3.66 -6.99
C GLU A 15 15.37 2.57 -7.45
N LYS A 16 15.53 1.38 -6.88
CA LYS A 16 14.61 0.26 -7.12
C LYS A 16 13.41 0.36 -6.19
N ASP A 17 12.26 -0.06 -6.71
CA ASP A 17 11.06 -0.24 -5.89
C ASP A 17 11.33 -1.20 -4.72
N ARG A 18 10.67 -0.93 -3.59
CA ARG A 18 10.69 -1.80 -2.42
C ARG A 18 9.35 -2.54 -2.30
N GLY A 19 9.40 -3.84 -2.07
CA GLY A 19 8.23 -4.72 -2.06
C GLY A 19 8.11 -5.54 -3.36
N PRO A 20 6.90 -6.00 -3.74
CA PRO A 20 5.62 -5.82 -3.04
C PRO A 20 5.51 -6.69 -1.78
N VAL A 21 4.81 -6.18 -0.76
CA VAL A 21 4.45 -6.93 0.46
C VAL A 21 2.94 -7.07 0.58
N GLU A 22 2.47 -8.14 1.21
CA GLU A 22 1.04 -8.34 1.47
C GLU A 22 0.50 -7.29 2.46
N ALA A 23 -0.57 -6.60 2.11
CA ALA A 23 -1.19 -5.57 2.94
C ALA A 23 -1.76 -6.13 4.27
N THR A 24 -2.04 -7.43 4.31
CA THR A 24 -2.49 -8.14 5.52
C THR A 24 -1.34 -8.53 6.46
N SER A 25 -0.09 -8.40 6.01
CA SER A 25 1.10 -8.71 6.81
C SER A 25 1.64 -7.44 7.47
N ILE A 26 1.21 -7.21 8.72
CA ILE A 26 1.68 -6.05 9.48
C ILE A 26 3.20 -6.01 9.62
N LEU A 27 3.85 -7.16 9.80
CA LEU A 27 5.31 -7.25 9.86
C LEU A 27 5.95 -6.87 8.52
N GLY A 28 5.38 -7.33 7.40
CA GLY A 28 5.85 -6.98 6.06
C GLY A 28 5.78 -5.47 5.82
N LEU A 29 4.69 -4.83 6.21
CA LEU A 29 4.53 -3.37 6.11
C LEU A 29 5.53 -2.60 6.96
N MET A 30 5.77 -3.04 8.20
CA MET A 30 6.77 -2.41 9.07
C MET A 30 8.19 -2.54 8.49
N THR A 31 8.51 -3.67 7.88
CA THR A 31 9.80 -3.87 7.20
C THR A 31 9.93 -3.12 5.88
N LEU A 32 8.81 -2.89 5.18
CA LEU A 32 8.79 -2.10 3.95
C LEU A 32 9.30 -0.67 4.22
N GLY A 33 8.94 -0.13 5.39
CA GLY A 33 9.50 1.12 5.90
C GLY A 33 9.22 2.29 4.98
N ALA A 34 7.97 2.40 4.50
CA ALA A 34 7.51 3.57 3.75
C ALA A 34 7.59 4.81 4.65
N LYS A 35 8.23 5.86 4.17
CA LYS A 35 8.42 7.12 4.89
C LYS A 35 7.45 8.17 4.39
N HIS A 36 7.24 9.20 5.22
CA HIS A 36 6.48 10.37 4.80
C HIS A 36 7.10 11.01 3.55
N GLY A 37 6.25 11.34 2.59
CA GLY A 37 6.67 11.91 1.30
C GLY A 37 7.10 10.89 0.24
N GLU A 38 7.14 9.59 0.55
CA GLU A 38 7.37 8.55 -0.45
C GLU A 38 6.06 8.15 -1.14
N GLU A 39 6.15 7.88 -2.45
CA GLU A 39 5.02 7.38 -3.22
C GLU A 39 4.88 5.86 -3.04
N VAL A 40 3.65 5.42 -2.76
CA VAL A 40 3.32 4.00 -2.62
C VAL A 40 2.35 3.56 -3.70
N VAL A 41 2.52 2.33 -4.17
CA VAL A 41 1.66 1.69 -5.15
C VAL A 41 0.86 0.58 -4.46
N LEU A 42 -0.46 0.71 -4.48
CA LEU A 42 -1.39 -0.33 -4.04
C LEU A 42 -1.84 -1.15 -5.25
N SER A 43 -1.76 -2.48 -5.14
CA SER A 43 -2.24 -3.41 -6.17
C SER A 43 -3.22 -4.38 -5.54
N ALA A 44 -4.36 -4.60 -6.20
CA ALA A 44 -5.36 -5.55 -5.73
C ALA A 44 -5.76 -6.53 -6.84
N GLU A 45 -5.97 -7.79 -6.47
CA GLU A 45 -6.38 -8.86 -7.37
C GLU A 45 -7.57 -9.62 -6.79
N GLY A 46 -8.55 -9.92 -7.65
CA GLY A 46 -9.73 -10.71 -7.32
C GLY A 46 -11.05 -9.95 -7.45
N GLU A 47 -12.13 -10.64 -7.13
CA GLU A 47 -13.48 -10.09 -7.17
C GLU A 47 -13.65 -9.00 -6.10
N GLY A 48 -13.94 -7.77 -6.52
CA GLY A 48 -14.04 -6.61 -5.62
C GLY A 48 -12.73 -5.84 -5.42
N ALA A 49 -11.70 -6.10 -6.24
CA ALA A 49 -10.41 -5.38 -6.19
C ALA A 49 -10.57 -3.86 -6.25
N ASP A 50 -11.39 -3.35 -7.17
CA ASP A 50 -11.62 -1.90 -7.32
C ASP A 50 -12.20 -1.28 -6.03
N VAL A 51 -13.22 -1.92 -5.46
CA VAL A 51 -13.87 -1.45 -4.21
C VAL A 51 -12.89 -1.47 -3.04
N ALA A 52 -12.03 -2.48 -2.96
CA ALA A 52 -10.99 -2.56 -1.94
C ALA A 52 -9.95 -1.46 -2.10
N LEU A 53 -9.51 -1.18 -3.34
CA LEU A 53 -8.59 -0.08 -3.63
C LEU A 53 -9.20 1.28 -3.31
N ASP A 54 -10.45 1.52 -3.68
CA ASP A 54 -11.16 2.77 -3.39
C ASP A 54 -11.26 3.01 -1.87
N ALA A 55 -11.62 1.97 -1.11
CA ALA A 55 -11.70 2.05 0.35
C ALA A 55 -10.33 2.32 0.99
N LEU A 56 -9.27 1.68 0.51
CA LEU A 56 -7.91 1.90 0.99
C LEU A 56 -7.38 3.29 0.63
N ALA A 57 -7.63 3.76 -0.59
CA ALA A 57 -7.26 5.11 -1.01
C ALA A 57 -7.99 6.17 -0.17
N ALA A 58 -9.28 5.98 0.11
CA ALA A 58 -10.05 6.84 1.00
C ALA A 58 -9.51 6.82 2.44
N LEU A 59 -9.03 5.68 2.93
CA LEU A 59 -8.43 5.58 4.26
C LEU A 59 -7.07 6.30 4.34
N VAL A 60 -6.18 6.04 3.38
CA VAL A 60 -4.80 6.58 3.39
C VAL A 60 -4.75 8.08 3.05
N SER A 61 -5.74 8.59 2.29
CA SER A 61 -5.85 10.03 2.00
C SER A 61 -6.38 10.87 3.16
N ARG A 62 -6.92 10.24 4.21
CA ARG A 62 -7.26 10.93 5.45
C ARG A 62 -5.98 11.18 6.23
N ASP A 63 -5.91 12.33 6.89
CA ASP A 63 -4.85 12.59 7.86
C ASP A 63 -5.09 11.69 9.08
N LEU A 64 -4.40 10.56 9.12
CA LEU A 64 -4.53 9.55 10.18
C LEU A 64 -3.80 9.96 11.46
N ASP A 65 -2.89 10.95 11.40
CA ASP A 65 -2.14 11.46 12.55
C ASP A 65 -2.88 12.61 13.26
N ALA A 66 -3.82 13.26 12.58
CA ALA A 66 -4.64 14.33 13.13
C ALA A 66 -5.93 13.86 13.82
N GLU A 67 -6.10 12.54 14.02
CA GLU A 67 -7.27 11.90 14.66
C GLU A 67 -6.97 11.45 16.11
#